data_AF-A0A3B8Z561-F1
#
_entry.id   AF-A0A3B8Z561-F1
#
_cell.length_a   1.000
_cell.length_b   1.000
_cell.length_c   1.000
_cell.angle_alpha   90.00
_cell.angle_beta   90.00
_cell.angle_gamma   90.00
#
_symmetry.space_group_name_H-M   'P 1'
#
loop_
_entity.id
_entity.type
_entity.pdbx_description
1 polymer ?
#
loop_
_entity_poly.entity_id
_entity_poly.type
_entity_poly.pdbx_seq_one_letter_code
_entity_poly.pdbx_strand_id
1 'polypeptide(L)'
;GNNGVVDLKQNADQQIDLVTGEIGLHATPIVAKDVIIVGAAHRTGGNPRSRENVKGYVRGFDVRTGERLWIFHNIPLPGEYGNESWLDDSSSYTGNTGVWAQISVDLELETVYLPVETATGDYYGGYRPGD
;
A
#
# COMPACT_ATOMS: atom_id res chain seq x y z
N GLY A 1 3.49 -10.31 -12.17
CA GLY A 1 2.27 -10.64 -12.93
C GLY A 1 2.43 -12.02 -13.49
N ASN A 2 1.35 -12.80 -13.52
CA ASN A 2 1.32 -14.10 -14.16
C ASN A 2 0.24 -14.04 -15.25
N ASN A 3 0.63 -14.17 -16.51
CA ASN A 3 -0.27 -14.12 -17.67
C ASN A 3 -1.19 -12.88 -17.72
N GLY A 4 -0.62 -11.69 -17.48
CA GLY A 4 -1.37 -10.43 -17.50
C GLY A 4 -2.21 -10.15 -16.25
N VAL A 5 -2.15 -11.00 -15.23
CA VAL A 5 -2.86 -10.80 -13.95
C VAL A 5 -1.86 -10.51 -12.84
N VAL A 6 -2.19 -9.53 -12.00
CA VAL A 6 -1.51 -9.26 -10.73
C VAL A 6 -2.48 -9.55 -9.60
N ASP A 7 -2.16 -10.57 -8.79
CA ASP A 7 -2.83 -10.82 -7.52
C ASP A 7 -2.13 -10.01 -6.44
N LEU A 8 -2.85 -9.05 -5.84
CA LEU A 8 -2.28 -8.17 -4.83
C LEU A 8 -1.94 -8.88 -3.52
N LYS A 9 -2.47 -10.07 -3.27
CA LYS A 9 -2.16 -10.88 -2.08
C LYS A 9 -0.87 -11.69 -2.24
N GLN A 10 -0.40 -11.88 -3.47
CA GLN A 10 0.86 -12.58 -3.74
C GLN A 10 2.03 -11.60 -3.69
N ASN A 11 3.18 -12.07 -3.17
CA ASN A 11 4.42 -11.27 -3.08
C ASN A 11 4.17 -9.88 -2.46
N ALA A 12 3.34 -9.84 -1.41
CA ALA A 12 2.91 -8.61 -0.75
C ALA A 12 3.82 -8.22 0.43
N ASP A 13 4.88 -9.01 0.68
CA ASP A 13 5.79 -8.94 1.82
C ASP A 13 5.08 -8.89 3.18
N GLN A 14 3.88 -9.50 3.21
CA GLN A 14 2.96 -9.53 4.33
C GLN A 14 2.26 -10.88 4.36
N GLN A 15 1.89 -11.33 5.56
CA GLN A 15 0.99 -12.48 5.72
C GLN A 15 -0.43 -11.99 5.52
N ILE A 16 -1.07 -12.40 4.42
CA ILE A 16 -2.44 -12.02 4.09
C ILE A 16 -3.26 -13.29 3.96
N ASP A 17 -4.36 -13.37 4.72
CA ASP A 17 -5.31 -14.46 4.55
C ASP A 17 -5.97 -14.37 3.17
N LEU A 18 -5.86 -15.45 2.38
CA LEU A 18 -6.32 -15.45 0.99
C LEU A 18 -7.85 -15.34 0.88
N VAL A 19 -8.60 -15.74 1.92
CA VAL A 19 -10.06 -15.78 1.92
C VAL A 19 -10.66 -14.50 2.49
N THR A 20 -10.12 -14.04 3.62
CA THR A 20 -10.67 -12.99 4.47
C THR A 20 -9.86 -11.70 4.46
N GLY A 21 -8.59 -11.75 4.05
CA GLY A 21 -7.74 -10.58 3.93
C GLY A 21 -8.27 -9.59 2.90
N GLU A 22 -8.34 -8.32 3.28
CA GLU A 22 -8.96 -7.27 2.49
C GLU A 22 -7.89 -6.38 1.86
N ILE A 23 -7.60 -6.61 0.58
CA ILE A 23 -6.81 -5.72 -0.26
C ILE A 23 -7.28 -5.86 -1.70
N GLY A 24 -7.40 -4.74 -2.40
CA GLY A 24 -7.85 -4.68 -3.78
C GLY A 24 -7.24 -3.51 -4.53
N LEU A 25 -7.80 -3.24 -5.70
CA LEU A 25 -7.43 -2.13 -6.56
C LEU A 25 -8.69 -1.35 -6.90
N HIS A 26 -8.62 -0.03 -6.83
CA HIS A 26 -9.73 0.85 -7.19
C HIS A 26 -9.38 1.71 -8.41
N ALA A 27 -8.38 2.59 -8.29
CA ALA A 27 -7.88 3.34 -9.44
C ALA A 27 -7.09 2.45 -10.40
N THR A 28 -7.16 2.79 -11.70
CA THR A 28 -6.38 2.13 -12.74
C THR A 28 -4.88 2.34 -12.48
N PRO A 29 -4.06 1.27 -12.53
CA PRO A 29 -2.60 1.38 -12.48
C PRO A 29 -2.07 2.33 -13.55
N ILE A 30 -0.98 3.02 -13.25
CA ILE A 30 -0.30 3.88 -14.22
C ILE A 30 0.94 3.18 -14.76
N VAL A 31 1.23 3.37 -16.04
CA VAL A 31 2.50 2.94 -16.65
C VAL A 31 3.38 4.17 -16.83
N ALA A 32 4.56 4.13 -16.24
CA ALA A 32 5.58 5.16 -16.38
C ALA A 32 6.86 4.52 -16.92
N LYS A 33 7.27 4.92 -18.13
CA LYS A 33 8.36 4.26 -18.86
C LYS A 33 8.10 2.75 -18.95
N ASP A 34 9.02 1.92 -18.45
CA ASP A 34 8.94 0.47 -18.46
C ASP A 34 8.34 -0.12 -17.16
N VAL A 35 7.73 0.70 -16.29
CA VAL A 35 7.21 0.29 -14.98
C VAL A 35 5.70 0.49 -14.87
N ILE A 36 4.98 -0.58 -14.51
CA ILE A 36 3.58 -0.53 -14.05
C ILE A 36 3.58 -0.24 -12.55
N ILE A 37 2.91 0.84 -12.14
CA ILE A 37 2.79 1.25 -10.74
C ILE A 37 1.38 0.95 -10.25
N VAL A 38 1.31 0.11 -9.22
CA VAL A 38 0.06 -0.42 -8.67
C VAL A 38 -0.07 0.01 -7.22
N GLY A 39 -1.14 0.76 -6.93
CA GLY A 39 -1.54 1.11 -5.58
C GLY A 39 -2.30 -0.02 -4.87
N ALA A 40 -2.95 0.32 -3.78
CA ALA A 40 -3.77 -0.60 -2.98
C ALA A 40 -5.01 0.13 -2.49
N ALA A 41 -6.13 -0.58 -2.48
CA ALA A 41 -7.40 -0.11 -1.97
C ALA A 41 -7.92 -1.07 -0.90
N HIS A 42 -8.46 -0.50 0.17
CA HIS A 42 -9.10 -1.23 1.26
C HIS A 42 -10.59 -0.90 1.31
N ARG A 43 -11.32 -1.60 2.18
CA ARG A 43 -12.67 -1.15 2.55
C ARG A 43 -12.58 0.17 3.34
N THR A 44 -13.71 0.88 3.41
CA THR A 44 -13.81 2.12 4.20
C THR A 44 -13.32 1.90 5.64
N GLY A 45 -12.44 2.79 6.10
CA GLY A 45 -11.86 2.73 7.44
C GLY A 45 -12.73 3.40 8.51
N GLY A 46 -13.96 3.82 8.19
CA GLY A 46 -14.85 4.48 9.15
C GLY A 46 -15.39 3.58 10.25
N ASN A 47 -15.43 2.27 10.03
CA ASN A 47 -15.77 1.27 11.06
C ASN A 47 -15.01 -0.04 10.81
N PRO A 48 -13.68 -0.06 11.07
CA PRO A 48 -12.86 -1.21 10.78
C PRO A 48 -13.21 -2.36 11.74
N ARG A 49 -13.12 -3.61 11.26
CA ARG A 49 -13.40 -4.80 12.07
C ARG A 49 -12.40 -5.01 13.22
N SER A 50 -11.20 -4.50 13.05
CA SER A 50 -10.07 -4.63 13.98
C SER A 50 -9.18 -3.37 13.86
N ARG A 51 -8.31 -3.16 14.85
CA ARG A 51 -7.19 -2.20 14.73
C ARG A 51 -6.12 -2.68 13.73
N GLU A 52 -6.13 -3.98 13.44
CA GLU A 52 -5.17 -4.63 12.55
C GLU A 52 -5.74 -4.71 11.14
N ASN A 53 -4.92 -4.43 10.13
CA ASN A 53 -5.32 -4.58 8.73
C ASN A 53 -4.11 -4.82 7.82
N VAL A 54 -4.37 -5.21 6.57
CA VAL A 54 -3.35 -5.31 5.53
C VAL A 54 -2.79 -3.91 5.21
N LYS A 55 -1.48 -3.82 4.97
CA LYS A 55 -0.80 -2.58 4.61
C LYS A 55 -0.90 -2.34 3.11
N GLY A 56 -1.21 -1.10 2.76
CA GLY A 56 -1.46 -0.62 1.41
C GLY A 56 -0.22 -0.26 0.61
N TYR A 57 0.79 -1.12 0.62
CA TYR A 57 2.04 -0.87 -0.08
C TYR A 57 1.85 -0.65 -1.58
N VAL A 58 2.60 0.31 -2.13
CA VAL A 58 2.64 0.57 -3.57
C VAL A 58 3.74 -0.27 -4.19
N ARG A 59 3.48 -0.88 -5.34
CA ARG A 59 4.43 -1.80 -6.00
C ARG A 59 4.65 -1.42 -7.44
N GLY A 60 5.90 -1.54 -7.87
CA GLY A 60 6.32 -1.38 -9.26
C GLY A 60 6.63 -2.72 -9.90
N PHE A 61 6.16 -2.91 -11.13
CA PHE A 61 6.39 -4.12 -11.91
C PHE A 61 6.94 -3.78 -13.30
N ASP A 62 7.84 -4.62 -13.81
CA ASP A 62 8.30 -4.52 -15.20
C ASP A 62 7.12 -4.74 -16.15
N VAL A 63 6.94 -3.85 -17.12
CA VAL A 63 5.80 -3.89 -18.04
C VAL A 63 5.82 -5.08 -19.01
N ARG A 64 7.01 -5.65 -19.28
CA ARG A 64 7.20 -6.75 -20.24
C ARG A 64 7.13 -8.11 -19.56
N THR A 65 7.77 -8.26 -18.40
CA THR A 65 7.89 -9.55 -17.69
C THR A 65 6.85 -9.70 -16.58
N GLY A 66 6.34 -8.59 -16.05
CA GLY A 66 5.53 -8.56 -14.84
C GLY A 66 6.32 -8.83 -13.56
N GLU A 67 7.64 -8.93 -13.59
CA GLU A 67 8.47 -9.07 -12.40
C GLU A 67 8.30 -7.85 -11.48
N ARG A 68 8.24 -8.06 -10.16
CA ARG A 68 8.20 -6.95 -9.21
C ARG A 68 9.58 -6.32 -9.11
N LEU A 69 9.69 -5.05 -9.51
CA LEU A 69 10.94 -4.29 -9.47
C LEU A 69 11.20 -3.69 -8.09
N TRP A 70 10.14 -3.21 -7.44
CA TRP A 70 10.24 -2.55 -6.13
C TRP A 70 8.92 -2.57 -5.37
N ILE A 71 9.03 -2.27 -4.08
CA ILE A 71 7.92 -2.01 -3.16
C ILE A 71 8.21 -0.73 -2.37
N PHE A 72 7.17 0.06 -2.15
CA PHE A 72 7.22 1.26 -1.34
C PHE A 72 6.31 1.08 -0.12
N HIS A 73 6.93 1.17 1.07
CA HIS A 73 6.27 0.96 2.34
C HIS A 73 5.63 2.27 2.84
N ASN A 74 4.31 2.42 2.62
CA ASN A 74 3.55 3.55 3.17
C ASN A 74 3.54 3.54 4.72
N ILE A 75 3.46 2.35 5.33
CA ILE A 75 3.79 2.16 6.75
C ILE A 75 5.20 1.58 6.81
N PRO A 76 6.19 2.33 7.35
CA PRO A 76 7.59 1.98 7.31
C PRO A 76 7.91 0.74 8.16
N LEU A 77 8.84 -0.08 7.68
CA LEU A 77 9.42 -1.19 8.44
C LEU A 77 10.39 -0.70 9.53
N PRO A 78 10.72 -1.54 10.53
CA PRO A 78 11.76 -1.20 11.50
C PRO A 78 13.07 -0.76 10.84
N GLY A 79 13.52 0.45 11.16
CA GLY A 79 14.74 1.05 10.60
C GLY A 79 14.54 1.86 9.31
N GLU A 80 13.34 1.91 8.74
CA GLU A 80 13.01 2.82 7.64
C GLU A 80 12.64 4.21 8.17
N TYR A 81 12.82 5.22 7.32
CA TYR A 81 12.47 6.60 7.64
C TYR A 81 11.01 6.74 8.06
N GLY A 82 10.76 7.45 9.17
CA GLY A 82 9.43 7.67 9.71
C GLY A 82 8.94 6.53 10.60
N ASN A 83 9.65 5.41 10.73
CA ASN A 83 9.24 4.35 11.65
C ASN A 83 9.28 4.82 13.11
N GLU A 84 10.18 5.74 13.45
CA GLU A 84 10.32 6.34 14.77
C GLU A 84 9.08 7.13 15.23
N SER A 85 8.22 7.56 14.29
CA SER A 85 6.98 8.25 14.64
C SER A 85 5.85 7.29 15.00
N TRP A 86 6.00 5.98 14.77
CA TRP A 86 5.01 4.97 15.15
C TRP A 86 5.31 4.44 16.55
N LEU A 87 4.53 4.89 17.53
CA LEU A 87 4.72 4.54 18.94
C LEU A 87 4.04 3.22 19.28
N ASP A 88 4.42 2.63 20.42
CA ASP A 88 3.85 1.39 20.98
C ASP A 88 3.79 0.21 20.00
N ASP A 89 4.78 0.12 19.09
CA ASP A 89 4.86 -0.88 18.02
C ASP A 89 3.64 -0.86 17.08
N SER A 90 2.92 0.27 17.01
CA SER A 90 1.67 0.35 16.26
C SER A 90 1.82 0.15 14.75
N SER A 91 3.02 0.37 14.21
CA SER A 91 3.34 0.06 12.82
C SER A 91 3.37 -1.45 12.54
N SER A 92 3.46 -2.35 13.53
CA SER A 92 3.51 -3.79 13.26
C SER A 92 2.16 -4.37 12.86
N TYR A 93 1.06 -3.83 13.39
CA TYR A 93 -0.30 -4.33 13.14
C TYR A 93 -1.19 -3.39 12.32
N THR A 94 -0.92 -2.08 12.31
CA THR A 94 -1.75 -1.11 11.57
C THR A 94 -1.65 -1.37 10.07
N GLY A 95 -2.77 -1.25 9.36
CA GLY A 95 -2.82 -1.34 7.90
C GLY A 95 -3.49 -0.11 7.26
N ASN A 96 -4.22 -0.34 6.18
CA ASN A 96 -4.70 0.71 5.27
C ASN A 96 -3.52 1.45 4.64
N THR A 97 -3.50 2.79 4.69
CA THR A 97 -2.51 3.64 4.00
C THR A 97 -2.32 3.25 2.53
N GLY A 98 -3.38 2.80 1.86
CA GLY A 98 -3.38 2.49 0.43
C GLY A 98 -3.45 3.74 -0.44
N VAL A 99 -2.97 3.58 -1.67
CA VAL A 99 -3.16 4.55 -2.76
C VAL A 99 -4.28 4.05 -3.65
N TRP A 100 -5.52 4.36 -3.27
CA TRP A 100 -6.73 3.90 -3.97
C TRP A 100 -7.23 4.90 -5.03
N ALA A 101 -6.78 6.16 -4.94
CA ALA A 101 -7.05 7.21 -5.90
C ALA A 101 -6.02 7.22 -7.05
N GLN A 102 -6.25 8.06 -8.06
CA GLN A 102 -5.42 8.11 -9.26
C GLN A 102 -3.99 8.59 -8.94
N ILE A 103 -2.99 7.84 -9.40
CA ILE A 103 -1.57 8.21 -9.36
C ILE A 103 -1.27 9.16 -10.53
N SER A 104 -0.46 10.19 -10.29
CA SER A 104 0.09 11.06 -11.33
C SER A 104 1.62 10.93 -11.42
N VAL A 105 2.17 11.20 -12.60
CA VAL A 105 3.59 11.05 -12.89
C VAL A 105 4.07 12.26 -13.69
N ASP A 106 5.20 12.81 -13.28
CA ASP A 106 5.98 13.75 -14.06
C ASP A 106 7.19 13.01 -14.66
N LEU A 107 7.21 12.89 -15.99
CA LEU A 107 8.26 12.16 -16.70
C LEU A 107 9.54 12.96 -16.87
N GLU A 108 9.47 14.30 -16.81
CA GLU A 108 10.64 15.17 -16.90
C GLU A 108 11.40 15.19 -15.58
N LEU A 109 10.67 15.26 -14.46
CA LEU A 109 11.22 15.18 -13.11
C LEU A 109 11.45 13.74 -12.63
N GLU A 110 11.07 12.74 -13.43
CA GLU A 110 11.12 11.32 -13.09
C GLU A 110 10.46 11.01 -11.73
N THR A 111 9.36 11.70 -11.42
CA THR A 111 8.72 11.71 -10.10
C THR A 111 7.29 11.18 -10.18
N VAL A 112 6.93 10.32 -9.22
CA VAL A 112 5.59 9.75 -9.07
C VAL A 112 4.93 10.37 -7.83
N TYR A 113 3.68 10.81 -7.95
CA TYR A 113 2.92 11.38 -6.85
C TYR A 113 1.83 10.42 -6.39
N LEU A 114 1.84 10.10 -5.11
CA LEU A 114 0.99 9.08 -4.50
C LEU A 114 0.01 9.72 -3.50
N PRO A 115 -1.30 9.72 -3.76
CA PRO A 115 -2.30 10.15 -2.78
C PRO A 115 -2.56 9.02 -1.77
N VAL A 116 -1.84 9.03 -0.65
CA VAL A 116 -1.93 8.00 0.40
C VAL A 116 -3.14 8.28 1.31
N GLU A 117 -3.97 7.25 1.57
CA GLU A 117 -5.08 7.33 2.51
C GLU A 117 -4.63 7.26 3.98
N THR A 118 -5.55 7.48 4.91
CA THR A 118 -5.26 7.36 6.35
C THR A 118 -5.00 5.92 6.80
N ALA A 119 -4.32 5.76 7.94
CA ALA A 119 -4.09 4.47 8.56
C ALA A 119 -5.38 3.93 9.22
N THR A 120 -5.45 2.61 9.48
CA THR A 120 -6.65 1.92 9.98
C THR A 120 -7.36 2.69 11.10
N GLY A 121 -8.67 2.88 10.93
CA GLY A 121 -9.50 3.71 11.82
C GLY A 121 -9.49 5.17 11.41
N ASP A 122 -10.35 5.53 10.44
CA ASP A 122 -10.42 6.87 9.85
C ASP A 122 -10.71 7.95 10.90
N TYR A 123 -11.53 7.60 11.90
CA TYR A 123 -12.01 8.52 12.93
C TYR A 123 -11.38 8.29 14.30
N TYR A 124 -10.62 7.21 14.50
CA TYR A 124 -10.03 6.85 15.78
C TYR A 124 -8.57 6.44 15.64
N GLY A 125 -7.66 7.34 15.98
CA GLY A 125 -6.22 7.12 15.97
C GLY A 125 -5.64 6.54 17.27
N GLY A 126 -6.46 6.29 18.31
CA GLY A 126 -5.95 5.89 19.63
C GLY A 126 -5.23 4.53 19.67
N TYR A 127 -5.41 3.69 18.65
CA TYR A 127 -4.66 2.44 18.46
C TYR A 127 -3.38 2.61 17.65
N ARG A 128 -3.03 3.81 17.20
CA ARG A 128 -1.83 4.07 16.40
C ARG A 128 -1.20 5.39 16.83
N PRO A 129 -0.72 5.47 18.09
CA PRO A 129 -0.09 6.68 18.62
C PRO A 129 1.16 7.01 17.82
N GLY A 130 1.39 8.29 17.62
CA GLY A 130 2.41 8.76 16.69
C GLY A 130 1.97 9.99 15.90
N ASP A 131 2.74 10.29 14.86
CA ASP A 131 2.42 11.33 13.86
C ASP A 131 1.41 10.82 12.81
#